data_AF-A0A2P2I794-F1
#
_entry.id   AF-A0A2P2I794-F1
#
_cell.length_a   1.000
_cell.length_b   1.000
_cell.length_c   1.000
_cell.angle_alpha   90.00
_cell.angle_beta   90.00
_cell.angle_gamma   90.00
#
_symmetry.space_group_name_H-M   'P 1'
#
loop_
_entity.id
_entity.type
_entity.pdbx_description
1 polymer ?
#
loop_
_entity_poly.entity_id
_entity_poly.type
_entity_poly.pdbx_seq_one_letter_code
_entity_poly.pdbx_strand_id
1 'polypeptide(L)'
;MTASIKKMPSRGRLFKLFTDLGPYFRKLKSTEDSFFFDCLEVCVDATALPEEREFYGWWAMLYRVDTGFEYERFDGMYNKEGDWVVCKLKKEDKKQVD
;
A
#
# COMPACT_ATOMS: atom_id res chain seq x y z
N MET A 1 -34.69 -22.26 0.16
CA MET A 1 -33.78 -21.35 0.87
C MET A 1 -32.60 -21.06 -0.04
N THR A 2 -32.73 -20.16 -1.01
CA THR A 2 -31.61 -19.72 -1.85
C THR A 2 -30.79 -18.73 -1.04
N ALA A 3 -29.65 -19.18 -0.49
CA ALA A 3 -28.71 -18.28 0.15
C ALA A 3 -28.30 -17.20 -0.87
N SER A 4 -28.56 -15.95 -0.54
CA SER A 4 -28.12 -14.81 -1.36
C SER A 4 -26.59 -14.84 -1.40
N ILE A 5 -26.02 -15.14 -2.57
CA ILE A 5 -24.58 -15.06 -2.79
C ILE A 5 -24.20 -13.60 -2.52
N LYS A 6 -23.43 -13.36 -1.46
CA LYS A 6 -23.01 -12.02 -1.06
C LYS A 6 -22.07 -11.49 -2.15
N LYS A 7 -22.65 -10.82 -3.14
CA LYS A 7 -21.93 -10.36 -4.32
C LYS A 7 -20.87 -9.35 -3.88
N MET A 8 -19.63 -9.61 -4.26
CA MET A 8 -18.50 -8.76 -3.91
C MET A 8 -18.76 -7.30 -4.35
N PRO A 9 -18.34 -6.28 -3.57
CA PRO A 9 -18.62 -4.88 -3.90
C PRO A 9 -18.10 -4.50 -5.28
N SER A 10 -18.74 -3.52 -5.91
CA SER A 10 -18.26 -2.97 -7.19
C SER A 10 -16.91 -2.27 -7.01
N ARG A 11 -16.13 -2.18 -8.10
CA ARG A 11 -14.84 -1.47 -8.11
C ARG A 11 -14.94 -0.05 -7.54
N GLY A 12 -15.96 0.71 -7.94
CA GLY A 12 -16.18 2.07 -7.43
C GLY A 12 -16.44 2.11 -5.92
N ARG A 13 -17.17 1.13 -5.39
CA ARG A 13 -17.41 0.99 -3.95
C ARG A 13 -16.11 0.63 -3.21
N LEU A 14 -15.31 -0.29 -3.76
CA LEU A 14 -14.01 -0.66 -3.19
C LEU A 14 -13.05 0.54 -3.19
N PHE A 15 -12.93 1.27 -4.30
CA PHE A 15 -12.07 2.45 -4.37
C PHE A 15 -12.46 3.50 -3.33
N LYS A 16 -13.76 3.74 -3.14
CA LYS A 16 -14.23 4.65 -2.08
C LYS A 16 -13.82 4.13 -0.70
N LEU A 17 -14.12 2.87 -0.39
CA LEU A 17 -13.79 2.27 0.90
C LEU A 17 -12.28 2.28 1.18
N PHE A 18 -11.44 2.01 0.17
CA PHE A 18 -9.99 2.03 0.30
C PHE A 18 -9.43 3.45 0.45
N THR A 19 -9.99 4.45 -0.23
CA THR A 19 -9.65 5.86 0.02
C THR A 19 -10.05 6.30 1.43
N ASP A 20 -11.19 5.82 1.94
CA ASP A 20 -11.67 6.14 3.29
C ASP A 20 -10.78 5.54 4.41
N LEU A 21 -9.89 4.58 4.10
CA LEU A 21 -8.92 4.04 5.06
C LEU A 21 -7.79 5.02 5.41
N GLY A 22 -7.55 6.03 4.58
CA GLY A 22 -6.49 7.01 4.78
C GLY A 22 -5.57 7.16 3.57
N PRO A 23 -4.38 7.76 3.74
CA PRO A 23 -3.49 8.17 2.65
C PRO A 23 -2.68 7.00 2.04
N TYR A 24 -3.17 5.77 2.16
CA TYR A 24 -2.44 4.56 1.75
C TYR A 24 -2.78 4.12 0.32
N PHE A 25 -4.04 4.26 -0.08
CA PHE A 25 -4.52 3.71 -1.35
C PHE A 25 -4.05 4.53 -2.56
N ARG A 26 -3.33 3.89 -3.49
CA ARG A 26 -2.82 4.52 -4.71
C ARG A 26 -3.70 4.19 -5.91
N LYS A 27 -4.73 5.02 -6.09
CA LYS A 27 -5.71 4.90 -7.18
C LYS A 27 -5.08 4.75 -8.57
N LEU A 28 -4.01 5.48 -8.87
CA LEU A 28 -3.34 5.47 -10.18
C LEU A 28 -2.45 4.23 -10.40
N LYS A 29 -2.03 3.56 -9.33
CA LYS A 29 -1.26 2.31 -9.38
C LYS A 29 -2.16 1.06 -9.27
N SER A 30 -3.48 1.23 -9.32
CA SER A 30 -4.48 0.18 -9.10
C SER A 30 -5.31 -0.10 -10.34
N THR A 31 -5.68 -1.37 -10.55
CA THR A 31 -6.51 -1.85 -11.65
C THR A 31 -7.91 -2.29 -11.15
N GLU A 32 -8.64 -3.09 -11.93
CA GLU A 32 -9.95 -3.62 -11.53
C GLU A 32 -9.86 -4.68 -10.44
N ASP A 33 -8.83 -5.53 -10.50
CA ASP A 33 -8.67 -6.69 -9.62
C ASP A 33 -7.36 -6.66 -8.81
N SER A 34 -6.53 -5.61 -8.96
CA SER A 34 -5.31 -5.41 -8.16
C SER A 34 -5.27 -3.99 -7.61
N PHE A 35 -5.06 -3.86 -6.29
CA PHE A 35 -5.11 -2.59 -5.57
C PHE A 35 -3.77 -2.37 -4.86
N PHE A 36 -3.16 -1.21 -5.12
CA PHE A 36 -1.86 -0.85 -4.57
C PHE A 36 -2.02 0.06 -3.36
N PHE A 37 -1.33 -0.29 -2.28
CA PHE A 37 -1.23 0.48 -1.05
C PHE A 37 0.22 0.71 -0.70
N ASP A 38 0.55 1.86 -0.13
CA ASP A 38 1.84 2.07 0.51
C ASP A 38 1.74 3.02 1.71
N CYS A 39 2.80 3.07 2.50
CA CYS A 39 2.98 4.07 3.54
C CYS A 39 4.44 4.53 3.59
N LEU A 40 4.63 5.85 3.58
CA LEU A 40 5.93 6.49 3.82
C LEU A 40 5.99 6.86 5.30
N GLU A 41 6.82 6.18 6.08
CA GLU A 41 6.76 6.28 7.54
C GLU A 41 7.94 7.04 8.13
N VAL A 42 9.17 6.61 7.81
CA VAL A 42 10.39 7.19 8.38
C VAL A 42 11.16 7.92 7.30
N CYS A 43 11.30 9.23 7.44
CA CYS A 43 12.15 10.03 6.55
C CYS A 43 13.63 9.67 6.78
N VAL A 44 14.34 9.29 5.71
CA VAL A 44 15.76 8.91 5.80
C VAL A 44 16.63 10.11 6.14
N ASP A 45 16.35 11.27 5.52
CA ASP A 45 17.05 12.53 5.76
C ASP A 45 16.06 13.70 5.73
N ALA A 46 15.74 14.24 6.90
CA ALA A 46 14.84 15.39 7.02
C ALA A 46 15.44 16.71 6.51
N THR A 47 16.77 16.77 6.34
CA THR A 47 17.48 17.96 5.84
C THR A 47 17.47 18.06 4.31
N ALA A 48 17.23 16.94 3.62
CA ALA A 48 17.05 16.92 2.18
C ALA A 48 15.82 17.73 1.74
N LEU A 49 15.90 18.27 0.51
CA LEU A 49 14.77 18.95 -0.14
C LEU A 49 13.58 17.99 -0.26
N PRO A 50 12.32 18.47 -0.12
CA PRO A 50 11.14 17.61 -0.13
C PRO A 50 11.08 16.60 -1.28
N GLU A 51 11.51 17.00 -2.47
CA GLU A 51 11.54 16.19 -3.69
C GLU A 51 12.67 15.15 -3.73
N GLU A 52 13.70 15.29 -2.90
CA GLU A 52 14.84 14.37 -2.81
C GLU A 52 14.73 13.42 -1.60
N ARG A 53 13.67 13.54 -0.81
CA ARG A 53 13.49 12.72 0.40
C ARG A 53 13.16 11.29 0.04
N GLU A 54 13.92 10.40 0.66
CA GLU A 54 13.66 8.97 0.68
C GLU A 54 12.97 8.59 1.99
N PHE A 55 12.21 7.51 1.94
CA PHE A 55 11.44 7.06 3.10
C PHE A 55 11.58 5.56 3.31
N TYR A 56 11.74 5.14 4.56
CA TYR A 56 11.43 3.76 4.91
C TYR A 56 9.93 3.61 5.15
N GLY A 57 9.41 2.44 4.81
CA GLY A 57 8.01 2.11 4.97
C GLY A 57 7.68 0.78 4.31
N TRP A 58 6.45 0.66 3.83
CA TRP A 58 5.93 -0.57 3.25
C TRP A 58 5.04 -0.30 2.04
N TRP A 59 4.88 -1.32 1.20
CA TRP A 59 3.87 -1.37 0.15
C TRP A 59 3.19 -2.74 0.12
N ALA A 60 1.95 -2.75 -0.33
CA ALA A 60 1.12 -3.94 -0.39
C ALA A 60 0.24 -3.97 -1.64
N MET A 61 0.06 -5.17 -2.18
CA MET A 61 -0.69 -5.47 -3.39
C MET A 61 -1.81 -6.36 -2.94
N LEU A 62 -3.03 -5.88 -3.10
CA LEU A 62 -4.23 -6.62 -2.76
C LEU A 62 -4.86 -7.11 -4.06
N TYR A 63 -5.02 -8.41 -4.20
CA TYR A 63 -5.58 -9.07 -5.37
C TYR A 63 -6.98 -9.56 -5.05
N ARG A 64 -7.91 -9.28 -5.95
CA ARG A 64 -9.28 -9.79 -5.87
C ARG A 64 -9.30 -11.24 -6.31
N VAL A 65 -9.93 -12.09 -5.50
CA VAL A 65 -10.18 -13.50 -5.81
C VAL A 65 -11.67 -13.82 -5.64
N ASP A 66 -12.14 -14.95 -6.15
CA ASP A 66 -13.57 -15.31 -6.16
C ASP A 66 -14.23 -15.26 -4.78
N THR A 67 -13.48 -15.57 -3.73
CA THR A 67 -13.95 -15.67 -2.35
C THR A 67 -13.58 -14.46 -1.49
N GLY A 68 -12.83 -13.48 -2.01
CA GLY A 68 -12.36 -12.35 -1.21
C GLY A 68 -11.14 -11.66 -1.79
N PHE A 69 -10.09 -11.53 -0.97
CA PHE A 69 -8.83 -10.90 -1.36
C PHE A 69 -7.64 -11.68 -0.84
N GLU A 70 -6.57 -11.70 -1.63
CA GLU A 70 -5.23 -12.13 -1.23
C GLU A 70 -4.31 -10.91 -1.24
N TYR A 71 -3.24 -10.91 -0.44
CA TYR A 71 -2.30 -9.80 -0.44
C TYR A 71 -0.84 -10.24 -0.37
N GLU A 72 0.02 -9.43 -0.97
CA GLU A 72 1.47 -9.47 -0.81
C GLU A 72 1.90 -8.16 -0.15
N ARG A 73 2.73 -8.23 0.88
CA ARG A 73 3.28 -7.06 1.58
C ARG A 73 4.80 -7.13 1.59
N PHE A 74 5.41 -5.97 1.44
CA PHE A 74 6.85 -5.79 1.46
C PHE A 74 7.21 -4.55 2.27
N ASP A 75 8.36 -4.61 2.94
CA ASP A 75 8.95 -3.49 3.64
C ASP A 75 10.24 -3.08 2.94
N GLY A 76 10.55 -1.80 2.94
CA GLY A 76 11.73 -1.30 2.26
C GLY A 76 11.83 0.21 2.21
N MET A 77 12.45 0.71 1.15
CA MET A 77 12.72 2.11 0.92
C MET A 77 11.99 2.61 -0.32
N TYR A 78 11.30 3.74 -0.18
CA TYR A 78 10.83 4.56 -1.27
C TYR A 78 11.96 5.51 -1.67
N ASN A 79 12.55 5.29 -2.84
CA ASN A 79 13.69 6.05 -3.33
C ASN A 79 13.25 7.37 -3.99
N LYS A 80 14.23 8.22 -4.31
CA LYS A 80 14.02 9.51 -4.97
C LYS A 80 13.45 9.38 -6.40
N GLU A 81 13.62 8.23 -7.05
CA GLU A 81 13.02 7.94 -8.36
C GLU A 81 11.51 7.66 -8.27
N GLY A 82 10.99 7.49 -7.05
CA GLY A 82 9.58 7.23 -6.79
C GLY A 82 9.20 5.75 -6.80
N ASP A 83 10.19 4.87 -6.61
CA ASP A 83 10.09 3.42 -6.63
C ASP A 83 10.34 2.79 -5.26
N TRP A 84 9.67 1.67 -5.03
CA TRP A 84 9.85 0.84 -3.83
C TRP A 84 10.94 -0.20 -4.05
N VAL A 85 11.91 -0.25 -3.13
CA VAL A 85 13.02 -1.20 -3.15
C VAL A 85 13.09 -1.95 -1.83
N VAL A 86 13.10 -3.29 -1.89
CA VAL A 86 13.32 -4.13 -0.70
C VAL A 86 14.72 -3.86 -0.17
N CYS A 87 14.82 -3.48 1.09
CA CYS A 87 16.11 -3.23 1.74
C CYS A 87 16.10 -3.65 3.21
N LYS A 88 17.28 -3.74 3.81
CA LYS A 88 17.42 -4.09 5.22
C LYS A 88 17.24 -2.84 6.08
N LEU A 89 16.11 -2.74 6.76
CA LEU A 89 15.83 -1.69 7.73
C LEU A 89 16.68 -1.85 9.01
N LYS A 90 17.06 -0.73 9.63
CA LYS A 90 17.66 -0.76 10.98
C LYS A 90 16.61 -1.20 11.99
N LYS A 91 17.05 -1.74 13.14
CA LYS A 91 16.14 -2.25 14.17
C LYS A 91 15.17 -1.19 14.71
N GLU A 92 15.59 0.07 14.75
CA GLU A 92 14.78 1.19 15.25
C GLU A 92 13.69 1.54 14.25
N ASP A 93 14.06 1.72 12.98
CA ASP A 93 13.12 2.04 11.88
C ASP A 93 12.11 0.89 11.68
N LYS A 94 12.57 -0.37 11.77
CA LYS A 94 11.71 -1.54 11.62
C LYS A 94 10.56 -1.57 12.64
N LYS A 95 10.76 -1.09 13.87
CA LYS A 95 9.69 -1.03 14.88
C LYS A 95 8.58 -0.04 14.56
N GLN A 96 8.84 0.93 13.69
CA GLN A 96 7.82 1.87 13.24
C GLN A 96 7.03 1.29 12.07
N VAL A 97 7.73 0.57 11.17
CA VAL A 97 7.19 -0.07 9.97
C VAL A 97 6.36 -1.33 10.23
N ASP A 98 6.69 -2.07 11.30
CA ASP A 98 5.92 -3.24 11.79
C ASP A 98 4.64 -2.81 12.54
#